data_AF-A0A5M3MPI6-F1
#
_entry.id   AF-A0A5M3MPI6-F1
#
_cell.length_a   1.000
_cell.length_b   1.000
_cell.length_c   1.000
_cell.angle_alpha   90.00
_cell.angle_beta   90.00
_cell.angle_gamma   90.00
#
_symmetry.space_group_name_H-M   'P 1'
#
loop_
_entity.id
_entity.type
_entity.pdbx_description
1 polymer ?
#
loop_
_entity_poly.entity_id
_entity_poly.type
_entity_poly.pdbx_seq_one_letter_code
_entity_poly.pdbx_strand_id
1 'polypeptide(L)'
;MVSFARAGFYLLGSHRHLCRLSLYHSCLSAGLSGVLSTPTLPCMANATEQAKVAGAYLRGSFPHLRMLILKSQVIDNQDTLPCDGEFLAPKLSTLELDGKSFAGGERIWMEEPTNEISERKITLTHYAPTDMGMSSELTMDSVYASLNRCAHLTLFAVEENVEFNSVESEDSISTNIGRVCLQGLRGTTLSRFFNGYPGVDTANITHCDFEGGWEAPLGASSLNLYDIEGEKGLIQVLKSWKGSFLNVQHCPGFNKRVLETMIEHPPENMDALVLYTDDNLFSVELFRNAVSAWEEQLLCLAVYQPGDGPSEQDIAWFEERLEAFKWATDVYIPRRNRLHSSPPDYTDATDLYGSSHVDYSDNIVM
;
A
#
# COMPACT_ATOMS: atom_id res chain seq x y z
N MET A 1 -10.11 27.39 -37.88
CA MET A 1 -8.95 26.77 -37.19
C MET A 1 -9.44 25.48 -36.58
N VAL A 2 -9.10 24.34 -37.18
CA VAL A 2 -9.50 23.01 -36.70
C VAL A 2 -8.36 22.49 -35.84
N SER A 3 -8.67 22.21 -34.58
CA SER A 3 -7.73 21.68 -33.58
C SER A 3 -7.77 20.14 -33.66
N PHE A 4 -6.60 19.49 -33.73
CA PHE A 4 -6.47 18.03 -33.78
C PHE A 4 -6.09 17.47 -32.40
N ALA A 5 -6.82 16.46 -31.94
CA ALA A 5 -6.49 15.69 -30.73
C ALA A 5 -5.51 14.54 -31.07
N ARG A 6 -4.51 14.32 -30.22
CA ARG A 6 -3.51 13.24 -30.34
C ARG A 6 -3.68 12.28 -29.16
N ALA A 7 -4.05 11.02 -29.42
CA ALA A 7 -3.82 9.92 -28.48
C ALA A 7 -2.34 9.51 -28.59
N GLY A 8 -1.62 9.51 -27.47
CA GLY A 8 -0.19 9.20 -27.44
C GLY A 8 0.06 7.79 -26.90
N PHE A 9 0.58 6.88 -27.72
CA PHE A 9 1.30 5.71 -27.24
C PHE A 9 2.75 6.10 -27.03
N TYR A 10 3.20 6.11 -25.77
CA TYR A 10 4.62 6.27 -25.48
C TYR A 10 5.25 4.88 -25.32
N LEU A 11 5.70 4.29 -26.42
CA LEU A 11 6.78 3.31 -26.37
C LEU A 11 8.07 4.09 -26.14
N LEU A 12 8.44 4.33 -24.88
CA LEU A 12 9.72 4.93 -24.54
C LEU A 12 10.82 3.90 -24.81
N GLY A 13 11.28 3.86 -26.05
CA GLY A 13 12.45 3.10 -26.46
C GLY A 13 13.70 3.96 -26.36
N SER A 14 14.43 3.89 -25.25
CA SER A 14 15.89 4.06 -25.29
C SER A 14 16.56 3.51 -24.03
N HIS A 15 17.58 2.69 -24.26
CA HIS A 15 18.50 2.04 -23.31
C HIS A 15 17.93 0.88 -22.48
N ARG A 16 18.21 -0.34 -22.97
CA ARG A 16 18.25 -1.64 -22.26
C ARG A 16 17.30 -1.81 -21.05
N HIS A 17 16.19 -2.53 -21.31
CA HIS A 17 15.41 -3.40 -20.40
C HIS A 17 14.08 -2.91 -19.79
N LEU A 18 13.50 -1.77 -20.16
CA LEU A 18 12.16 -1.37 -19.69
C LEU A 18 11.21 -1.06 -20.86
N CYS A 19 10.29 -1.99 -21.16
CA CYS A 19 9.13 -1.72 -21.99
C CYS A 19 7.97 -1.29 -21.09
N ARG A 20 7.59 -0.01 -21.16
CA ARG A 20 6.43 0.57 -20.50
C ARG A 20 5.34 0.82 -21.53
N LEU A 21 4.15 0.27 -21.30
CA LEU A 21 2.95 0.66 -22.02
C LEU A 21 2.06 1.45 -21.06
N SER A 22 1.87 2.73 -21.36
CA SER A 22 0.92 3.57 -20.63
C SER A 22 -0.16 4.02 -21.60
N LEU A 23 -1.39 3.59 -21.32
CA LEU A 23 -2.58 4.02 -22.03
C LEU A 23 -3.24 5.12 -21.21
N TYR A 24 -3.03 6.38 -21.63
CA TYR A 24 -3.70 7.53 -21.05
C TYR A 24 -4.85 7.96 -21.96
N HIS A 25 -6.05 8.01 -21.41
CA HIS A 25 -7.21 8.53 -22.13
C HIS A 25 -7.46 9.99 -21.74
N SER A 26 -6.87 10.97 -22.44
CA SER A 26 -7.07 12.40 -22.13
C SER A 26 -7.70 13.19 -23.29
N CYS A 27 -8.65 14.07 -22.95
CA CYS A 27 -9.17 15.12 -23.82
C CYS A 27 -8.64 16.49 -23.37
N LEU A 28 -7.44 16.92 -23.84
CA LEU A 28 -7.07 18.30 -24.30
C LEU A 28 -5.56 18.66 -24.27
N SER A 29 -5.17 19.31 -25.38
CA SER A 29 -4.14 20.33 -25.68
C SER A 29 -2.62 20.18 -25.41
N ALA A 30 -1.90 20.16 -26.55
CA ALA A 30 -0.63 20.82 -26.90
C ALA A 30 0.74 20.32 -26.38
N GLY A 31 1.53 19.82 -27.36
CA GLY A 31 2.90 20.29 -27.61
C GLY A 31 4.05 19.41 -27.14
N LEU A 32 4.59 18.56 -28.02
CA LEU A 32 6.02 18.45 -28.34
C LEU A 32 6.27 17.42 -29.46
N SER A 33 7.28 17.73 -30.28
CA SER A 33 7.70 16.99 -31.47
C SER A 33 8.85 16.05 -31.13
N GLY A 34 8.78 14.79 -31.58
CA GLY A 34 9.84 13.80 -31.47
C GLY A 34 9.46 12.53 -32.23
N VAL A 35 10.18 12.26 -33.32
CA VAL A 35 9.86 11.25 -34.34
C VAL A 35 10.29 9.85 -33.90
N LEU A 36 9.31 9.00 -33.60
CA LEU A 36 9.36 7.55 -33.81
C LEU A 36 8.02 7.19 -34.47
N SER A 37 8.06 6.43 -35.58
CA SER A 37 6.88 6.04 -36.35
C SER A 37 6.06 5.01 -35.58
N THR A 38 5.24 5.49 -34.65
CA THR A 38 4.15 4.71 -34.06
C THR A 38 2.96 4.69 -35.04
N PRO A 39 2.25 3.56 -35.17
CA PRO A 39 0.97 3.54 -35.87
C PRO A 39 0.07 4.59 -35.22
N THR A 40 -0.31 5.59 -35.99
CA THR A 40 -1.17 6.68 -35.52
C THR A 40 -2.58 6.12 -35.43
N LEU A 41 -3.14 6.04 -34.22
CA LEU A 41 -4.56 5.75 -34.09
C LEU A 41 -5.35 6.84 -34.85
N PRO A 42 -6.40 6.48 -35.62
CA PRO A 42 -7.33 7.48 -36.13
C PRO A 42 -7.88 8.28 -34.94
N CYS A 43 -8.01 9.60 -35.10
CA CYS A 43 -8.62 10.47 -34.11
C CYS A 43 -10.09 10.05 -33.89
N MET A 44 -10.32 9.09 -33.00
CA MET A 44 -11.66 8.61 -32.67
C MET A 44 -12.34 9.59 -31.74
N ALA A 45 -13.55 10.01 -32.10
CA ALA A 45 -14.29 11.07 -31.40
C ALA A 45 -14.95 10.63 -30.08
N ASN A 46 -15.01 9.32 -29.81
CA ASN A 46 -15.61 8.77 -28.58
C ASN A 46 -14.60 7.93 -27.80
N ALA A 47 -14.56 8.17 -26.48
CA ALA A 47 -13.72 7.48 -25.53
C ALA A 47 -13.93 5.97 -25.50
N THR A 48 -15.19 5.54 -25.65
CA THR A 48 -15.58 4.14 -25.77
C THR A 48 -14.85 3.42 -26.89
N GLU A 49 -14.78 4.02 -28.08
CA GLU A 49 -14.12 3.40 -29.23
C GLU A 49 -12.60 3.34 -29.03
N GLN A 50 -12.01 4.34 -28.37
CA GLN A 50 -10.59 4.29 -28.00
C GLN A 50 -10.31 3.16 -27.00
N ALA A 51 -11.17 2.95 -26.00
CA ALA A 51 -11.05 1.87 -25.03
C ALA A 51 -11.20 0.49 -25.69
N LYS A 52 -12.17 0.30 -26.59
CA LYS A 52 -12.32 -0.94 -27.38
C LYS A 52 -11.09 -1.23 -28.23
N VAL A 53 -10.56 -0.22 -28.89
CA VAL A 53 -9.36 -0.34 -29.71
C VAL A 53 -8.15 -0.68 -28.83
N ALA A 54 -7.97 0.00 -27.70
CA ALA A 54 -6.90 -0.31 -26.75
C ALA A 54 -7.00 -1.73 -26.20
N GLY A 55 -8.20 -2.19 -25.82
CA GLY A 55 -8.45 -3.56 -25.39
C GLY A 55 -8.14 -4.60 -26.48
N ALA A 56 -8.44 -4.29 -27.74
CA ALA A 56 -8.04 -5.13 -28.87
C ALA A 56 -6.51 -5.19 -29.04
N TYR A 57 -5.79 -4.09 -28.76
CA TYR A 57 -4.32 -4.05 -28.77
C TYR A 57 -3.68 -4.78 -27.59
N LEU A 58 -4.41 -5.05 -26.51
CA LEU A 58 -3.95 -5.88 -25.40
C LEU A 58 -4.14 -7.38 -25.67
N ARG A 59 -4.68 -7.79 -26.83
CA ARG A 59 -4.77 -9.21 -27.16
C ARG A 59 -3.44 -9.72 -27.72
N GLY A 60 -3.02 -10.91 -27.28
CA GLY A 60 -1.85 -11.61 -27.80
C GLY A 60 -0.69 -11.73 -26.81
N SER A 61 0.50 -12.02 -27.36
CA SER A 61 1.70 -12.30 -26.57
C SER A 61 2.66 -11.11 -26.55
N PHE A 62 3.04 -10.71 -25.33
CA PHE A 62 3.95 -9.61 -25.02
C PHE A 62 5.12 -10.13 -24.16
N PRO A 63 6.03 -10.95 -24.73
CA PRO A 63 7.06 -11.70 -23.99
C PRO A 63 8.11 -10.82 -23.29
N HIS A 64 8.10 -9.52 -23.54
CA HIS A 64 9.07 -8.55 -23.01
C HIS A 64 8.41 -7.40 -22.24
N LEU A 65 7.08 -7.38 -22.15
CA LEU A 65 6.38 -6.36 -21.39
C LEU A 65 6.62 -6.59 -19.90
N ARG A 66 7.17 -5.58 -19.22
CA ARG A 66 7.48 -5.62 -17.79
C ARG A 66 6.55 -4.75 -16.95
N MET A 67 6.02 -3.69 -17.55
CA MET A 67 5.15 -2.73 -16.88
C MET A 67 3.96 -2.39 -17.77
N LEU A 68 2.78 -2.61 -17.23
CA LEU A 68 1.50 -2.23 -17.84
C LEU A 68 0.77 -1.30 -16.88
N ILE A 69 0.43 -0.11 -17.37
CA ILE A 69 -0.34 0.88 -16.62
C ILE A 69 -1.60 1.20 -17.41
N LEU A 70 -2.76 0.79 -16.88
CA LEU A 70 -4.08 1.08 -17.42
C LEU A 70 -4.80 2.01 -16.45
N LYS A 71 -4.71 3.32 -16.74
CA LYS A 71 -5.46 4.35 -16.02
C LYS A 71 -6.44 5.02 -16.97
N SER A 72 -7.70 4.63 -16.90
CA SER A 72 -8.82 5.35 -17.47
C SER A 72 -8.98 6.67 -16.73
N GLN A 73 -8.82 7.79 -17.45
CA GLN A 73 -9.35 9.07 -16.97
C GLN A 73 -10.85 9.21 -17.31
N VAL A 74 -11.42 8.21 -17.99
CA VAL A 74 -12.85 8.16 -18.30
C VAL A 74 -13.52 7.42 -17.17
N ILE A 75 -13.74 8.24 -16.15
CA ILE A 75 -14.52 7.95 -14.96
C ILE A 75 -15.94 7.61 -15.47
N ASP A 76 -16.43 6.42 -15.13
CA ASP A 76 -17.86 6.08 -15.09
C ASP A 76 -18.64 5.78 -16.37
N ASN A 77 -18.10 5.92 -17.58
CA ASN A 77 -18.84 5.50 -18.78
C ASN A 77 -18.95 3.96 -18.90
N GLN A 78 -20.15 3.44 -19.15
CA GLN A 78 -20.58 2.05 -18.96
C GLN A 78 -19.81 0.95 -19.73
N ASP A 79 -18.83 1.30 -20.55
CA ASP A 79 -18.08 0.34 -21.37
C ASP A 79 -16.88 -0.23 -20.59
N THR A 80 -16.97 -1.54 -20.27
CA THR A 80 -15.82 -2.32 -19.80
C THR A 80 -14.78 -2.45 -20.91
N LEU A 81 -13.48 -2.55 -20.56
CA LEU A 81 -12.45 -2.91 -21.52
C LEU A 81 -12.77 -4.31 -22.07
N PRO A 82 -13.13 -4.47 -23.37
CA PRO A 82 -13.47 -5.77 -23.92
C PRO A 82 -12.20 -6.60 -24.13
N CYS A 83 -11.71 -7.18 -23.05
CA CYS A 83 -10.58 -8.10 -23.05
C CYS A 83 -11.08 -9.51 -23.43
N ASP A 84 -11.70 -9.66 -24.60
CA ASP A 84 -12.02 -10.99 -25.14
C ASP A 84 -10.77 -11.59 -25.79
N GLY A 85 -9.93 -12.23 -25.01
CA GLY A 85 -8.78 -12.95 -25.53
C GLY A 85 -7.67 -13.08 -24.50
N GLU A 86 -6.73 -13.96 -24.79
CA GLU A 86 -5.56 -14.18 -23.94
C GLU A 86 -4.58 -13.00 -24.05
N PHE A 87 -4.19 -12.47 -22.89
CA PHE A 87 -3.09 -11.53 -22.74
C PHE A 87 -1.93 -12.25 -22.05
N LEU A 88 -0.85 -12.51 -22.80
CA LEU A 88 0.29 -13.27 -22.30
C LEU A 88 1.51 -12.37 -22.14
N ALA A 89 1.78 -11.94 -20.91
CA ALA A 89 2.95 -11.10 -20.58
C ALA A 89 3.79 -11.76 -19.46
N PRO A 90 4.57 -12.81 -19.76
CA PRO A 90 5.27 -13.61 -18.76
C PRO A 90 6.33 -12.85 -17.95
N LYS A 91 6.78 -11.68 -18.43
CA LYS A 91 7.78 -10.84 -17.74
C LYS A 91 7.16 -9.64 -17.03
N LEU A 92 5.84 -9.58 -16.94
CA LEU A 92 5.14 -8.46 -16.30
C LEU A 92 5.36 -8.51 -14.78
N SER A 93 6.11 -7.52 -14.29
CA SER A 93 6.41 -7.31 -12.87
C SER A 93 5.56 -6.21 -12.25
N THR A 94 4.96 -5.33 -13.07
CA THR A 94 4.17 -4.21 -12.57
C THR A 94 2.90 -4.05 -13.39
N LEU A 95 1.77 -4.13 -12.70
CA LEU A 95 0.43 -3.96 -13.25
C LEU A 95 -0.30 -2.91 -12.44
N GLU A 96 -0.48 -1.72 -13.00
CA GLU A 96 -1.22 -0.64 -12.35
C GLU A 96 -2.54 -0.45 -13.08
N LEU A 97 -3.64 -0.59 -12.36
CA LEU A 97 -4.99 -0.57 -12.91
C LEU A 97 -5.84 0.44 -12.14
N ASP A 98 -6.75 1.14 -12.80
CA ASP A 98 -7.90 1.67 -12.05
C ASP A 98 -8.87 0.52 -11.69
N GLY A 99 -9.78 0.76 -10.73
CA GLY A 99 -10.66 -0.31 -10.26
C GLY A 99 -11.67 -0.78 -11.32
N LYS A 100 -11.95 0.04 -12.34
CA LYS A 100 -12.85 -0.33 -13.44
C LYS A 100 -12.19 -1.28 -14.44
N SER A 101 -10.94 -1.01 -14.77
CA SER A 101 -10.08 -1.86 -15.60
C SER A 101 -9.82 -3.18 -14.89
N PHE A 102 -9.72 -3.15 -13.57
CA PHE A 102 -9.65 -4.34 -12.74
C PHE A 102 -10.96 -5.13 -12.77
N ALA A 103 -12.12 -4.50 -12.51
CA ALA A 103 -13.42 -5.16 -12.50
C ALA A 103 -13.80 -5.78 -13.85
N GLY A 104 -13.52 -5.10 -14.97
CA GLY A 104 -13.70 -5.65 -16.31
C GLY A 104 -12.59 -6.63 -16.74
N GLY A 105 -11.54 -6.76 -15.93
CA GLY A 105 -10.29 -7.42 -16.25
C GLY A 105 -10.16 -8.86 -15.75
N GLU A 106 -11.24 -9.52 -15.33
CA GLU A 106 -11.24 -10.90 -14.81
C GLU A 106 -10.56 -11.95 -15.74
N ARG A 107 -10.24 -11.58 -16.97
CA ARG A 107 -9.55 -12.40 -17.98
C ARG A 107 -8.14 -11.92 -18.36
N ILE A 108 -7.69 -10.78 -17.84
CA ILE A 108 -6.34 -10.23 -18.11
C ILE A 108 -5.26 -11.00 -17.33
N TRP A 109 -5.64 -11.96 -16.51
CA TRP A 109 -4.74 -12.58 -15.55
C TRP A 109 -3.71 -13.49 -16.21
N MET A 110 -2.47 -13.19 -15.82
CA MET A 110 -1.24 -13.77 -16.34
C MET A 110 -1.16 -15.25 -15.98
N GLU A 111 -0.97 -16.11 -16.99
CA GLU A 111 -0.49 -17.46 -16.73
C GLU A 111 0.81 -17.42 -15.90
N GLU A 112 1.04 -18.47 -15.12
CA GLU A 112 2.22 -18.58 -14.26
C GLU A 112 3.50 -18.35 -15.07
N PRO A 113 4.36 -17.41 -14.66
CA PRO A 113 5.61 -17.21 -15.34
C PRO A 113 6.45 -18.46 -15.13
N THR A 114 6.98 -19.00 -16.21
CA THR A 114 7.92 -20.10 -16.15
C THR A 114 9.21 -19.63 -15.46
N ASN A 115 9.34 -19.92 -14.16
CA ASN A 115 10.57 -19.98 -13.37
C ASN A 115 11.33 -18.67 -13.04
N GLU A 116 10.89 -17.49 -13.45
CA GLU A 116 11.50 -16.22 -13.00
C GLU A 116 10.66 -15.61 -11.87
N ILE A 117 11.24 -15.52 -10.66
CA ILE A 117 10.67 -14.83 -9.49
C ILE A 117 10.64 -13.32 -9.80
N SER A 118 9.67 -12.89 -10.61
CA SER A 118 9.43 -11.48 -10.85
C SER A 118 8.51 -10.96 -9.76
N GLU A 119 8.99 -10.00 -8.98
CA GLU A 119 8.14 -9.24 -8.06
C GLU A 119 6.93 -8.70 -8.82
N ARG A 120 5.72 -9.03 -8.37
CA ARG A 120 4.48 -8.49 -8.95
C ARG A 120 3.88 -7.43 -8.06
N LYS A 121 3.49 -6.32 -8.69
CA LYS A 121 2.86 -5.17 -8.03
C LYS A 121 1.52 -4.90 -8.70
N ILE A 122 0.45 -4.88 -7.91
CA ILE A 122 -0.91 -4.51 -8.33
C ILE A 122 -1.32 -3.28 -7.54
N THR A 123 -1.72 -2.22 -8.23
CA THR A 123 -2.23 -0.99 -7.61
C THR A 123 -3.59 -0.65 -8.20
N LEU A 124 -4.58 -0.36 -7.34
CA LEU A 124 -5.92 0.14 -7.65
C LEU A 124 -6.01 1.62 -7.27
N THR A 125 -6.16 2.52 -8.24
CA THR A 125 -5.99 3.96 -7.97
C THR A 125 -7.28 4.78 -7.84
N HIS A 126 -8.39 4.35 -8.46
CA HIS A 126 -9.67 5.09 -8.43
C HIS A 126 -10.83 4.22 -8.91
N TYR A 127 -11.95 4.19 -8.19
CA TYR A 127 -13.22 3.57 -8.61
C TYR A 127 -14.39 3.99 -7.71
N ALA A 128 -15.32 4.78 -8.25
CA ALA A 128 -16.54 5.20 -7.54
C ALA A 128 -17.74 5.07 -8.50
N PRO A 129 -18.34 3.88 -8.62
CA PRO A 129 -19.40 3.65 -9.59
C PRO A 129 -20.63 4.48 -9.24
N THR A 130 -21.03 5.40 -10.12
CA THR A 130 -22.17 6.31 -9.91
C THR A 130 -23.53 5.69 -10.24
N ASP A 131 -23.57 4.63 -11.07
CA ASP A 131 -24.78 3.94 -11.49
C ASP A 131 -24.93 2.58 -10.78
N MET A 132 -25.82 2.47 -9.78
CA MET A 132 -26.13 1.23 -9.03
C MET A 132 -26.90 0.15 -9.84
N GLY A 133 -26.90 0.22 -11.17
CA GLY A 133 -27.77 -0.58 -12.03
C GLY A 133 -27.06 -1.56 -12.97
N MET A 134 -25.72 -1.66 -12.95
CA MET A 134 -24.97 -2.33 -14.01
C MET A 134 -23.98 -3.40 -13.50
N SER A 135 -23.76 -4.41 -14.35
CA SER A 135 -23.17 -5.72 -14.05
C SER A 135 -21.65 -5.79 -13.91
N SER A 136 -20.94 -4.67 -13.78
CA SER A 136 -19.47 -4.67 -13.63
C SER A 136 -19.06 -3.89 -12.38
N GLU A 137 -19.52 -4.40 -11.25
CA GLU A 137 -19.19 -3.87 -9.94
C GLU A 137 -17.85 -4.42 -9.48
N LEU A 138 -16.97 -3.56 -8.94
CA LEU A 138 -15.79 -4.03 -8.24
C LEU A 138 -16.23 -4.64 -6.90
N THR A 139 -16.10 -5.95 -6.78
CA THR A 139 -16.40 -6.69 -5.55
C THR A 139 -15.11 -7.21 -4.92
N MET A 140 -15.12 -7.44 -3.61
CA MET A 140 -13.98 -8.07 -2.95
C MET A 140 -13.70 -9.47 -3.49
N ASP A 141 -14.74 -10.22 -3.88
CA ASP A 141 -14.61 -11.51 -4.58
C ASP A 141 -13.78 -11.40 -5.86
N SER A 142 -14.05 -10.39 -6.69
CA SER A 142 -13.30 -10.19 -7.92
C SER A 142 -11.84 -9.87 -7.63
N VAL A 143 -11.55 -9.14 -6.55
CA VAL A 143 -10.19 -8.88 -6.06
C VAL A 143 -9.53 -10.18 -5.63
N TYR A 144 -10.19 -10.98 -4.81
CA TYR A 144 -9.69 -12.25 -4.32
C TYR A 144 -9.39 -13.24 -5.44
N ALA A 145 -10.34 -13.44 -6.35
CA ALA A 145 -10.16 -14.30 -7.51
C ALA A 145 -8.97 -13.87 -8.38
N SER A 146 -8.76 -12.55 -8.51
CA SER A 146 -7.67 -11.97 -9.31
C SER A 146 -6.31 -12.12 -8.64
N LEU A 147 -6.22 -11.80 -7.35
CA LEU A 147 -4.99 -11.91 -6.56
C LEU A 147 -4.57 -13.38 -6.40
N ASN A 148 -5.51 -14.31 -6.24
CA ASN A 148 -5.26 -15.75 -6.23
C ASN A 148 -4.61 -16.30 -7.49
N ARG A 149 -4.90 -15.68 -8.64
CA ARG A 149 -4.28 -16.05 -9.92
C ARG A 149 -2.88 -15.43 -10.07
N CYS A 150 -2.54 -14.47 -9.21
CA CYS A 150 -1.25 -13.79 -9.25
C CYS A 150 -0.25 -14.47 -8.30
N ALA A 151 0.34 -15.58 -8.74
CA ALA A 151 1.48 -16.17 -8.05
C ALA A 151 2.58 -15.11 -7.83
N HIS A 152 3.19 -15.12 -6.64
CA HIS A 152 4.28 -14.22 -6.22
C HIS A 152 3.94 -12.72 -6.17
N LEU A 153 2.73 -12.38 -5.69
CA LEU A 153 2.38 -10.98 -5.47
C LEU A 153 3.18 -10.38 -4.31
N THR A 154 4.05 -9.42 -4.63
CA THR A 154 4.89 -8.73 -3.64
C THR A 154 4.25 -7.48 -3.08
N LEU A 155 3.41 -6.80 -3.87
CA LEU A 155 2.71 -5.59 -3.46
C LEU A 155 1.28 -5.59 -3.99
N PHE A 156 0.33 -5.40 -3.09
CA PHE A 156 -1.03 -5.01 -3.41
C PHE A 156 -1.30 -3.61 -2.84
N ALA A 157 -1.79 -2.69 -3.64
CA ALA A 157 -2.09 -1.34 -3.21
C ALA A 157 -3.51 -0.93 -3.62
N VAL A 158 -4.22 -0.26 -2.72
CA VAL A 158 -5.49 0.42 -2.97
C VAL A 158 -5.32 1.87 -2.53
N GLU A 159 -5.40 2.79 -3.48
CA GLU A 159 -5.36 4.23 -3.22
C GLU A 159 -6.77 4.75 -2.86
N GLU A 160 -6.87 6.05 -2.55
CA GLU A 160 -8.12 6.69 -2.14
C GLU A 160 -9.24 6.59 -3.20
N ASN A 161 -10.48 6.57 -2.71
CA ASN A 161 -11.70 6.59 -3.54
C ASN A 161 -11.88 5.32 -4.39
N VAL A 162 -11.62 4.16 -3.80
CA VAL A 162 -12.01 2.85 -4.34
C VAL A 162 -13.14 2.28 -3.49
N GLU A 163 -14.34 2.24 -4.05
CA GLU A 163 -15.52 1.68 -3.40
C GLU A 163 -15.77 0.23 -3.86
N PHE A 164 -16.22 -0.63 -2.94
CA PHE A 164 -16.54 -2.02 -3.22
C PHE A 164 -18.03 -2.25 -2.99
N ASN A 165 -18.76 -2.73 -4.00
CA ASN A 165 -20.22 -2.83 -3.94
C ASN A 165 -20.71 -4.07 -3.17
N SER A 166 -19.95 -5.17 -3.25
CA SER A 166 -20.16 -6.36 -2.41
C SER A 166 -18.86 -6.71 -1.70
N VAL A 167 -19.04 -7.08 -0.43
CA VAL A 167 -17.95 -7.52 0.42
C VAL A 167 -18.07 -9.02 0.70
N GLU A 168 -19.15 -9.70 0.28
CA GLU A 168 -19.40 -11.11 0.62
C GLU A 168 -18.37 -12.00 -0.05
N SER A 169 -17.70 -12.85 0.72
CA SER A 169 -16.80 -13.89 0.23
C SER A 169 -16.63 -14.95 1.31
N GLU A 170 -16.80 -16.22 0.96
CA GLU A 170 -16.56 -17.36 1.85
C GLU A 170 -15.18 -18.00 1.62
N ASP A 171 -14.47 -17.58 0.57
CA ASP A 171 -13.25 -18.24 0.13
C ASP A 171 -12.03 -17.67 0.88
N SER A 172 -11.45 -18.49 1.76
CA SER A 172 -10.14 -18.22 2.35
C SER A 172 -9.05 -18.37 1.29
N ILE A 173 -8.07 -17.47 1.30
CA ILE A 173 -7.04 -17.39 0.27
C ILE A 173 -5.72 -17.92 0.80
N SER A 174 -5.02 -18.72 -0.02
CA SER A 174 -3.71 -19.30 0.32
C SER A 174 -2.52 -18.47 -0.16
N THR A 175 -2.76 -17.35 -0.86
CA THR A 175 -1.68 -16.54 -1.43
C THR A 175 -1.14 -15.59 -0.38
N ASN A 176 0.13 -15.76 0.00
CA ASN A 176 0.83 -14.79 0.84
C ASN A 176 1.15 -13.53 0.01
N ILE A 177 0.73 -12.38 0.51
CA ILE A 177 1.08 -11.07 -0.07
C ILE A 177 2.20 -10.48 0.78
N GLY A 178 3.32 -10.14 0.17
CA GLY A 178 4.45 -9.53 0.90
C GLY A 178 4.03 -8.22 1.55
N ARG A 179 3.63 -7.23 0.75
CA ARG A 179 3.23 -5.91 1.23
C ARG A 179 1.83 -5.54 0.75
N VAL A 180 1.02 -4.96 1.64
CA VAL A 180 -0.24 -4.32 1.29
C VAL A 180 -0.18 -2.83 1.63
N CYS A 181 -0.78 -1.99 0.80
CA CYS A 181 -0.95 -0.56 1.02
C CYS A 181 -2.41 -0.20 0.82
N LEU A 182 -3.15 0.07 1.89
CA LEU A 182 -4.59 0.27 1.85
C LEU A 182 -4.92 1.68 2.30
N GLN A 183 -5.63 2.43 1.46
CA GLN A 183 -5.95 3.82 1.73
C GLN A 183 -7.44 4.11 1.58
N GLY A 184 -8.03 4.81 2.57
CA GLY A 184 -9.42 5.27 2.49
C GLY A 184 -10.49 4.17 2.50
N LEU A 185 -10.15 2.95 2.96
CA LEU A 185 -11.11 1.85 3.03
C LEU A 185 -12.02 1.98 4.25
N ARG A 186 -13.28 1.58 4.08
CA ARG A 186 -14.26 1.49 5.19
C ARG A 186 -14.03 0.23 6.03
N GLY A 187 -14.44 0.26 7.30
CA GLY A 187 -14.14 -0.80 8.26
C GLY A 187 -14.58 -2.21 7.87
N THR A 188 -15.74 -2.37 7.22
CA THR A 188 -16.20 -3.67 6.73
C THR A 188 -15.38 -4.21 5.56
N THR A 189 -14.98 -3.35 4.62
CA THR A 189 -14.09 -3.74 3.51
C THR A 189 -12.71 -4.10 4.02
N LEU A 190 -12.16 -3.29 4.93
CA LEU A 190 -10.86 -3.51 5.53
C LEU A 190 -10.83 -4.83 6.32
N SER A 191 -11.82 -5.08 7.18
CA SER A 191 -11.87 -6.31 7.99
C SER A 191 -11.99 -7.55 7.11
N ARG A 192 -12.82 -7.49 6.06
CA ARG A 192 -12.96 -8.62 5.13
C ARG A 192 -11.67 -8.87 4.34
N PHE A 193 -10.96 -7.83 3.90
CA PHE A 193 -9.66 -7.99 3.23
C PHE A 193 -8.69 -8.84 4.08
N PHE A 194 -8.53 -8.51 5.35
CA PHE A 194 -7.63 -9.26 6.24
C PHE A 194 -8.16 -10.63 6.67
N ASN A 195 -9.49 -10.84 6.71
CA ASN A 195 -10.05 -12.18 6.87
C ASN A 195 -9.69 -13.09 5.67
N GLY A 196 -9.66 -12.54 4.46
CA GLY A 196 -9.22 -13.25 3.26
C GLY A 196 -7.72 -13.52 3.23
N TYR A 197 -6.91 -12.57 3.72
CA TYR A 197 -5.44 -12.62 3.70
C TYR A 197 -4.82 -12.53 5.11
N PRO A 198 -4.80 -13.64 5.88
CA PRO A 198 -4.24 -13.64 7.23
C PRO A 198 -2.70 -13.64 7.26
N GLY A 199 -2.03 -13.77 6.12
CA GLY A 199 -0.57 -13.95 5.99
C GLY A 199 0.15 -12.81 5.29
N VAL A 200 -0.19 -11.56 5.61
CA VAL A 200 0.51 -10.39 5.09
C VAL A 200 1.80 -10.16 5.88
N ASP A 201 2.92 -9.90 5.22
CA ASP A 201 4.15 -9.54 5.93
C ASP A 201 4.11 -8.08 6.41
N THR A 202 3.95 -7.11 5.50
CA THR A 202 3.83 -5.68 5.85
C THR A 202 2.50 -5.07 5.39
N ALA A 203 1.76 -4.44 6.30
CA ALA A 203 0.56 -3.66 6.00
C ALA A 203 0.74 -2.17 6.28
N ASN A 204 0.59 -1.35 5.24
CA ASN A 204 0.53 0.11 5.35
C ASN A 204 -0.93 0.54 5.21
N ILE A 205 -1.51 1.10 6.26
CA ILE A 205 -2.93 1.47 6.32
C ILE A 205 -3.03 2.97 6.57
N THR A 206 -3.69 3.69 5.67
CA THR A 206 -3.75 5.16 5.69
C THR A 206 -5.18 5.66 5.53
N HIS A 207 -5.65 6.56 6.41
CA HIS A 207 -7.01 7.12 6.34
C HIS A 207 -8.14 6.06 6.25
N CYS A 208 -7.91 4.84 6.75
CA CYS A 208 -8.93 3.81 6.77
C CYS A 208 -9.75 3.88 8.06
N ASP A 209 -10.98 3.39 7.96
CA ASP A 209 -11.84 3.13 9.10
C ASP A 209 -11.65 1.67 9.56
N PHE A 210 -11.62 1.46 10.86
CA PHE A 210 -11.50 0.14 11.50
C PHE A 210 -12.82 -0.33 12.14
N GLU A 211 -13.90 0.46 12.08
CA GLU A 211 -15.23 0.08 12.57
C GLU A 211 -15.84 -0.99 11.65
N GLY A 212 -15.56 -2.26 11.96
CA GLY A 212 -15.98 -3.41 11.17
C GLY A 212 -16.18 -4.67 12.00
N GLY A 213 -16.80 -5.68 11.39
CA GLY A 213 -16.88 -7.03 11.95
C GLY A 213 -15.53 -7.73 11.76
N TRP A 214 -14.67 -7.67 12.78
CA TRP A 214 -13.41 -8.42 12.84
C TRP A 214 -13.67 -9.80 13.45
N GLU A 215 -13.75 -10.81 12.60
CA GLU A 215 -13.97 -12.21 13.01
C GLU A 215 -12.64 -12.90 13.33
N ALA A 216 -11.57 -12.46 12.70
CA ALA A 216 -10.20 -12.90 12.94
C ALA A 216 -9.29 -11.71 13.28
N PRO A 217 -8.16 -11.96 13.96
CA PRO A 217 -7.08 -11.00 14.08
C PRO A 217 -6.63 -10.45 12.74
N LEU A 218 -6.20 -9.19 12.72
CA LEU A 218 -5.53 -8.63 11.54
C LEU A 218 -4.24 -9.41 11.27
N GLY A 219 -4.16 -10.04 10.11
CA GLY A 219 -3.05 -10.92 9.74
C GLY A 219 -1.90 -10.19 9.07
N ALA A 220 -1.17 -9.37 9.84
CA ALA A 220 0.04 -8.68 9.37
C ALA A 220 1.18 -8.78 10.40
N SER A 221 2.40 -9.13 9.96
CA SER A 221 3.57 -9.14 10.86
C SER A 221 4.03 -7.72 11.21
N SER A 222 4.10 -6.84 10.22
CA SER A 222 4.45 -5.43 10.39
C SER A 222 3.26 -4.55 10.02
N LEU A 223 2.85 -3.67 10.93
CA LEU A 223 1.71 -2.78 10.76
C LEU A 223 2.16 -1.32 10.83
N ASN A 224 1.94 -0.59 9.75
CA ASN A 224 2.16 0.85 9.68
C ASN A 224 0.80 1.56 9.55
N LEU A 225 0.44 2.34 10.55
CA LEU A 225 -0.82 3.08 10.64
C LEU A 225 -0.56 4.57 10.44
N TYR A 226 -1.30 5.18 9.52
CA TYR A 226 -1.17 6.59 9.18
C TYR A 226 -2.53 7.27 9.18
N ASP A 227 -2.63 8.42 9.84
CA ASP A 227 -3.80 9.29 9.74
C ASP A 227 -5.13 8.57 10.07
N ILE A 228 -5.13 7.71 11.10
CA ILE A 228 -6.29 6.93 11.55
C ILE A 228 -7.02 7.65 12.70
N GLU A 229 -8.32 7.91 12.53
CA GLU A 229 -9.12 8.69 13.48
C GLU A 229 -9.91 7.83 14.50
N GLY A 230 -10.32 6.61 14.14
CA GLY A 230 -11.27 5.81 14.93
C GLY A 230 -10.66 4.99 16.08
N GLU A 231 -10.84 5.45 17.34
CA GLU A 231 -10.39 4.75 18.57
C GLU A 231 -10.97 3.34 18.70
N LYS A 232 -12.29 3.19 18.56
CA LYS A 232 -12.99 1.92 18.85
C LYS A 232 -12.56 0.78 17.93
N GLY A 233 -12.44 1.07 16.64
CA GLY A 233 -11.96 0.11 15.66
C GLY A 233 -10.52 -0.31 15.93
N LEU A 234 -9.65 0.65 16.29
CA LEU A 234 -8.26 0.35 16.65
C LEU A 234 -8.17 -0.56 17.89
N ILE A 235 -8.94 -0.29 18.95
CA ILE A 235 -9.01 -1.17 20.13
C ILE A 235 -9.39 -2.59 19.71
N GLN A 236 -10.45 -2.75 18.89
CA GLN A 236 -10.93 -4.05 18.48
C GLN A 236 -9.86 -4.84 17.70
N VAL A 237 -9.16 -4.18 16.79
CA VAL A 237 -8.13 -4.82 15.96
C VAL A 237 -6.87 -5.12 16.76
N LEU A 238 -6.30 -4.11 17.41
CA LEU A 238 -4.99 -4.24 18.05
C LEU A 238 -5.03 -5.13 19.28
N LYS A 239 -6.18 -5.27 19.95
CA LYS A 239 -6.37 -6.21 21.05
C LYS A 239 -6.08 -7.68 20.67
N SER A 240 -6.29 -8.04 19.40
CA SER A 240 -6.13 -9.41 18.92
C SER A 240 -4.97 -9.59 17.94
N TRP A 241 -4.32 -8.49 17.55
CA TRP A 241 -3.21 -8.48 16.61
C TRP A 241 -1.98 -9.20 17.20
N LYS A 242 -1.31 -9.99 16.35
CA LYS A 242 -0.18 -10.86 16.74
C LYS A 242 1.12 -10.56 15.98
N GLY A 243 1.22 -9.38 15.37
CA GLY A 243 2.43 -8.98 14.67
C GLY A 243 3.56 -8.57 15.61
N SER A 244 4.68 -8.19 15.02
CA SER A 244 5.92 -7.85 15.72
C SER A 244 6.37 -6.40 15.60
N PHE A 245 5.92 -5.69 14.57
CA PHE A 245 6.32 -4.30 14.36
C PHE A 245 5.08 -3.41 14.21
N LEU A 246 4.96 -2.41 15.08
CA LEU A 246 3.91 -1.39 14.99
C LEU A 246 4.52 -0.01 14.84
N ASN A 247 4.17 0.67 13.74
CA ASN A 247 4.49 2.06 13.52
C ASN A 247 3.20 2.85 13.39
N VAL A 248 3.05 3.90 14.21
CA VAL A 248 1.86 4.74 14.23
C VAL A 248 2.26 6.18 13.99
N GLN A 249 1.68 6.81 12.98
CA GLN A 249 2.01 8.18 12.63
C GLN A 249 0.76 9.04 12.39
N HIS A 250 0.68 10.17 13.10
CA HIS A 250 -0.43 11.12 13.03
C HIS A 250 -1.80 10.43 13.15
N CYS A 251 -1.97 9.50 14.10
CA CYS A 251 -3.24 8.77 14.27
C CYS A 251 -3.98 9.27 15.53
N PRO A 252 -4.91 10.24 15.44
CA PRO A 252 -5.69 10.71 16.59
C PRO A 252 -6.47 9.59 17.31
N GLY A 253 -6.88 8.56 16.56
CA GLY A 253 -7.56 7.40 17.12
C GLY A 253 -6.66 6.55 18.00
N PHE A 254 -5.34 6.58 17.78
CA PHE A 254 -4.36 5.89 18.62
C PHE A 254 -4.05 6.74 19.84
N ASN A 255 -4.88 6.63 20.87
CA ASN A 255 -4.79 7.40 22.10
C ASN A 255 -4.43 6.51 23.31
N LYS A 256 -4.38 7.11 24.51
CA LYS A 256 -4.08 6.42 25.76
C LYS A 256 -4.88 5.13 25.96
N ARG A 257 -6.17 5.09 25.60
CA ARG A 257 -7.01 3.90 25.79
C ARG A 257 -6.64 2.76 24.85
N VAL A 258 -6.24 3.08 23.61
CA VAL A 258 -5.73 2.07 22.67
C VAL A 258 -4.47 1.42 23.25
N LEU A 259 -3.52 2.24 23.71
CA LEU A 259 -2.29 1.74 24.31
C LEU A 259 -2.57 0.93 25.59
N GLU A 260 -3.40 1.43 26.52
CA GLU A 260 -3.83 0.67 27.71
C GLU A 260 -4.47 -0.68 27.35
N THR A 261 -5.28 -0.73 26.30
CA THR A 261 -5.88 -1.98 25.83
C THR A 261 -4.82 -2.98 25.34
N MET A 262 -3.79 -2.50 24.63
CA MET A 262 -2.65 -3.32 24.20
C MET A 262 -1.76 -3.76 25.38
N ILE A 263 -1.68 -2.96 26.44
CA ILE A 263 -0.99 -3.35 27.69
C ILE A 263 -1.75 -4.51 28.36
N GLU A 264 -3.08 -4.44 28.40
CA GLU A 264 -3.93 -5.51 28.93
C GLU A 264 -3.92 -6.78 28.07
N HIS A 265 -3.66 -6.64 26.76
CA HIS A 265 -3.67 -7.72 25.78
C HIS A 265 -2.39 -7.66 24.92
N PRO A 266 -1.24 -8.03 25.50
CA PRO A 266 0.05 -7.87 24.84
C PRO A 266 0.16 -8.72 23.57
N PRO A 267 0.71 -8.20 22.46
CA PRO A 267 0.91 -8.99 21.25
C PRO A 267 2.00 -10.04 21.51
N GLU A 268 1.77 -11.29 21.09
CA GLU A 268 2.65 -12.42 21.42
C GLU A 268 4.12 -12.25 20.99
N ASN A 269 4.40 -11.47 19.94
CA ASN A 269 5.73 -11.34 19.33
C ASN A 269 6.13 -9.88 19.10
N MET A 270 5.71 -8.94 19.96
CA MET A 270 5.89 -7.51 19.73
C MET A 270 7.34 -7.04 19.87
N ASP A 271 8.14 -7.07 18.80
CA ASP A 271 9.54 -6.66 18.83
C ASP A 271 9.74 -5.14 18.92
N ALA A 272 8.92 -4.35 18.23
CA ALA A 272 9.19 -2.93 18.05
C ALA A 272 7.94 -2.05 17.96
N LEU A 273 7.93 -0.96 18.73
CA LEU A 273 6.92 0.08 18.72
C LEU A 273 7.52 1.44 18.33
N VAL A 274 7.02 2.02 17.26
CA VAL A 274 7.37 3.37 16.80
C VAL A 274 6.13 4.25 16.80
N LEU A 275 6.18 5.38 17.51
CA LEU A 275 5.07 6.32 17.62
C LEU A 275 5.49 7.73 17.24
N TYR A 276 4.75 8.34 16.32
CA TYR A 276 4.73 9.78 16.08
C TYR A 276 3.41 10.32 16.61
N THR A 277 3.49 10.98 17.75
CA THR A 277 2.34 11.49 18.50
C THR A 277 2.29 13.01 18.39
N ASP A 278 1.08 13.55 18.29
CA ASP A 278 0.88 14.99 18.43
C ASP A 278 0.71 15.33 19.94
N ASP A 279 1.37 16.39 20.41
CA ASP A 279 1.16 17.09 21.69
C ASP A 279 0.75 16.27 22.94
N ASN A 280 1.71 15.68 23.67
CA ASN A 280 1.54 15.21 25.06
C ASN A 280 0.42 14.17 25.31
N LEU A 281 0.02 13.40 24.30
CA LEU A 281 -1.06 12.39 24.45
C LEU A 281 -0.71 11.26 25.43
N PHE A 282 0.57 10.97 25.62
CA PHE A 282 1.05 9.84 26.40
C PHE A 282 1.99 10.29 27.52
N SER A 283 1.79 9.76 28.73
CA SER A 283 2.70 9.95 29.84
C SER A 283 3.83 8.92 29.79
N VAL A 284 5.02 9.28 30.25
CA VAL A 284 6.18 8.36 30.41
C VAL A 284 5.80 7.10 31.21
N GLU A 285 4.99 7.25 32.26
CA GLU A 285 4.50 6.13 33.09
C GLU A 285 3.70 5.10 32.29
N LEU A 286 2.98 5.54 31.25
CA LEU A 286 2.21 4.64 30.41
C LEU A 286 3.13 3.78 29.53
N PHE A 287 4.23 4.35 29.05
CA PHE A 287 5.27 3.58 28.35
C PHE A 287 6.03 2.65 29.29
N ARG A 288 6.28 3.03 30.54
CA ARG A 288 6.83 2.12 31.55
C ARG A 288 5.92 0.91 31.77
N ASN A 289 4.61 1.15 31.88
CA ASN A 289 3.61 0.08 31.99
C ASN A 289 3.60 -0.81 30.75
N ALA A 290 3.71 -0.23 29.54
CA ALA A 290 3.79 -1.01 28.31
C ALA A 290 5.04 -1.89 28.25
N VAL A 291 6.23 -1.32 28.48
CA VAL A 291 7.48 -2.08 28.51
C VAL A 291 7.46 -3.18 29.56
N SER A 292 6.86 -2.92 30.73
CA SER A 292 6.75 -3.94 31.79
C SER A 292 5.73 -5.04 31.46
N ALA A 293 4.64 -4.71 30.76
CA ALA A 293 3.64 -5.70 30.36
C ALA A 293 4.10 -6.56 29.18
N TRP A 294 4.95 -6.00 28.32
CA TRP A 294 5.52 -6.66 27.14
C TRP A 294 6.95 -7.15 27.39
N GLU A 295 7.30 -7.34 28.66
CA GLU A 295 8.63 -7.76 29.09
C GLU A 295 9.03 -9.06 28.36
N GLU A 296 10.29 -9.11 27.90
CA GLU A 296 10.87 -10.13 27.00
C GLU A 296 10.43 -10.09 25.52
N GLN A 297 9.33 -9.39 25.19
CA GLN A 297 8.84 -9.28 23.81
C GLN A 297 9.30 -7.97 23.15
N LEU A 298 9.14 -6.83 23.82
CA LEU A 298 9.50 -5.53 23.27
C LEU A 298 11.00 -5.27 23.36
N LEU A 299 11.66 -5.20 22.20
CA LEU A 299 13.08 -4.91 22.07
C LEU A 299 13.33 -3.42 21.78
N CYS A 300 12.44 -2.79 21.03
CA CYS A 300 12.63 -1.43 20.51
C CYS A 300 11.45 -0.51 20.82
N LEU A 301 11.74 0.66 21.39
CA LEU A 301 10.75 1.73 21.56
C LEU A 301 11.29 3.04 21.00
N ALA A 302 10.55 3.63 20.06
CA ALA A 302 10.82 4.98 19.56
C ALA A 302 9.58 5.86 19.68
N VAL A 303 9.70 6.98 20.39
CA VAL A 303 8.63 7.97 20.55
C VAL A 303 9.10 9.32 20.04
N TYR A 304 8.30 9.88 19.14
CA TYR A 304 8.57 11.12 18.41
C TYR A 304 7.46 12.14 18.66
N GLN A 305 7.86 13.41 18.84
CA GLN A 305 6.97 14.53 19.21
C GLN A 305 6.12 14.34 20.49
N PRO A 306 6.65 13.70 21.55
CA PRO A 306 5.86 13.38 22.75
C PRO A 306 5.45 14.59 23.59
N GLY A 307 5.96 15.79 23.30
CA GLY A 307 5.88 16.97 24.16
C GLY A 307 6.94 16.93 25.26
N ASP A 308 6.55 16.74 26.52
CA ASP A 308 7.48 16.70 27.64
C ASP A 308 8.36 15.42 27.60
N GLY A 309 9.66 15.60 27.86
CA GLY A 309 10.64 14.51 27.85
C GLY A 309 10.64 13.66 29.14
N PRO A 310 11.12 12.40 29.08
CA PRO A 310 11.38 11.58 30.25
C PRO A 310 12.49 12.20 31.09
N SER A 311 12.46 11.91 32.39
CA SER A 311 13.58 12.24 33.27
C SER A 311 14.81 11.39 32.92
N GLU A 312 16.01 11.79 33.33
CA GLU A 312 17.22 10.97 33.18
C GLU A 312 17.07 9.58 33.82
N GLN A 313 16.31 9.48 34.91
CA GLN A 313 16.02 8.20 35.57
C GLN A 313 15.13 7.31 34.73
N ASP A 314 14.15 7.88 34.02
CA ASP A 314 13.28 7.13 33.12
C ASP A 314 14.04 6.67 31.88
N ILE A 315 14.90 7.53 31.31
CA ILE A 315 15.77 7.15 30.18
C ILE A 315 16.64 5.96 30.55
N ALA A 316 17.37 6.04 31.68
CA ALA A 316 18.20 4.94 32.14
C ALA A 316 17.39 3.64 32.40
N TRP A 317 16.16 3.78 32.89
CA TRP A 317 15.26 2.64 33.10
C TRP A 317 14.85 1.95 31.79
N PHE A 318 14.60 2.72 30.72
CA PHE A 318 14.30 2.17 29.39
C PHE A 318 15.53 1.53 28.75
N GLU A 319 16.69 2.19 28.80
CA GLU A 319 17.95 1.67 28.25
C GLU A 319 18.43 0.39 28.93
N GLU A 320 18.05 0.16 30.20
CA GLU A 320 18.31 -1.11 30.90
C GLU A 320 17.45 -2.27 30.37
N ARG A 321 16.26 -1.97 29.82
CA ARG A 321 15.23 -2.98 29.49
C ARG A 321 15.05 -3.24 28.01
N LEU A 322 15.41 -2.28 27.17
CA LEU A 322 15.22 -2.31 25.73
C LEU A 322 16.57 -2.40 25.04
N GLU A 323 16.63 -3.12 23.92
CA GLU A 323 17.82 -3.13 23.06
C GLU A 323 18.03 -1.77 22.39
N ALA A 324 16.93 -1.10 22.04
CA ALA A 324 16.95 0.26 21.51
C ALA A 324 15.84 1.11 22.10
N PHE A 325 16.20 2.30 22.58
CA PHE A 325 15.28 3.30 23.07
C PHE A 325 15.57 4.65 22.42
N LYS A 326 14.51 5.32 21.96
CA LYS A 326 14.61 6.67 21.40
C LYS A 326 13.43 7.54 21.82
N TRP A 327 13.75 8.71 22.35
CA TRP A 327 12.76 9.75 22.69
C TRP A 327 13.20 11.07 22.10
N ALA A 328 12.49 11.55 21.07
CA ALA A 328 12.90 12.74 20.32
C ALA A 328 11.76 13.74 20.13
N THR A 329 11.99 14.98 20.54
CA THR A 329 11.09 16.11 20.29
C THR A 329 11.23 16.64 18.86
N ASP A 330 12.43 16.56 18.31
CA ASP A 330 12.74 17.03 16.97
C ASP A 330 12.71 15.87 15.99
N VAL A 331 11.69 15.88 15.12
CA VAL A 331 11.65 14.98 13.99
C VAL A 331 12.01 15.78 12.77
N TYR A 332 13.19 15.53 12.20
CA TYR A 332 13.36 15.71 10.78
C TYR A 332 12.49 14.65 10.10
N ILE A 333 11.19 14.94 9.92
CA ILE A 333 10.35 14.18 9.01
C ILE A 333 10.85 14.60 7.64
N PRO A 334 11.51 13.71 6.85
CA PRO A 334 11.80 14.03 5.47
C PRO A 334 10.44 14.37 4.84
N ARG A 335 10.22 15.65 4.50
CA ARG A 335 8.95 16.13 3.99
C ARG A 335 8.46 15.16 2.91
N ARG A 336 7.27 14.58 3.11
CA ARG A 336 6.53 13.74 2.16
C ARG A 336 6.85 14.14 0.72
N ASN A 337 7.75 13.41 0.05
CA ASN A 337 7.79 13.44 -1.40
C ASN A 337 6.51 12.74 -1.84
N ARG A 338 5.59 13.53 -2.40
CA ARG A 338 4.25 13.15 -2.87
C ARG A 338 4.22 11.74 -3.48
N LEU A 339 3.55 10.81 -2.78
CA LEU A 339 2.69 9.69 -3.23
C LEU A 339 3.00 8.87 -4.51
N HIS A 340 4.16 9.01 -5.16
CA HIS A 340 4.49 8.26 -6.39
C HIS A 340 5.86 7.60 -6.40
N SER A 341 6.63 7.73 -5.32
CA SER A 341 7.76 6.87 -5.04
C SER A 341 7.39 5.99 -3.86
N SER A 342 7.60 4.68 -3.98
CA SER A 342 7.49 3.72 -2.89
C SER A 342 7.97 4.35 -1.57
N PRO A 343 7.23 4.20 -0.45
CA PRO A 343 7.72 4.67 0.84
C PRO A 343 9.12 4.11 1.06
N PRO A 344 10.05 4.87 1.69
CA PRO A 344 11.37 4.33 1.99
C PRO A 344 11.16 3.01 2.74
N ASP A 345 11.89 1.99 2.32
CA ASP A 345 11.86 0.68 2.97
C ASP A 345 12.50 0.85 4.36
N TYR A 346 11.72 1.28 5.34
CA TYR A 346 12.13 1.31 6.75
C TYR A 346 11.93 -0.05 7.42
N THR A 347 11.84 -1.12 6.62
CA THR A 347 11.76 -2.50 7.12
C THR A 347 13.07 -2.97 7.75
N ASP A 348 14.17 -2.25 7.51
CA ASP A 348 15.45 -2.59 8.12
C ASP A 348 15.57 -1.88 9.47
N ALA A 349 15.27 -2.62 10.55
CA ALA A 349 15.55 -2.21 11.92
C ALA A 349 17.02 -1.76 12.10
N THR A 350 17.92 -2.12 11.17
CA THR A 350 19.32 -1.67 11.13
C THR A 350 19.50 -0.15 11.10
N ASP A 351 18.55 0.63 10.58
CA ASP A 351 18.65 2.10 10.61
C ASP A 351 18.49 2.67 12.04
N LEU A 352 17.89 1.93 12.97
CA LEU A 352 17.89 2.25 14.40
C LEU A 352 19.17 1.77 15.10
N TYR A 353 19.85 0.75 14.57
CA TYR A 353 21.09 0.18 15.12
C TYR A 353 22.38 0.90 14.65
N GLY A 354 22.30 1.79 13.66
CA GLY A 354 23.47 2.30 12.94
C GLY A 354 23.81 3.77 13.16
N SER A 355 24.05 4.23 14.40
CA SER A 355 24.81 5.47 14.67
C SER A 355 25.20 5.59 16.16
N SER A 356 26.04 4.70 16.65
CA SER A 356 26.84 4.94 17.85
C SER A 356 28.33 4.80 17.52
N HIS A 357 29.09 5.84 17.87
CA HIS A 357 30.56 5.97 17.81
C HIS A 357 31.24 6.05 16.43
N VAL A 358 31.31 7.27 15.88
CA VAL A 358 32.56 7.74 15.26
C VAL A 358 33.17 8.76 16.20
N ASP A 359 34.11 8.29 17.02
CA ASP A 359 34.99 9.12 17.83
C ASP A 359 35.82 10.03 16.92
N TYR A 360 35.61 11.34 17.02
CA TYR A 360 36.58 12.33 16.58
C TYR A 360 37.55 12.57 17.73
N SER A 361 38.59 11.73 17.85
CA SER A 361 39.80 12.10 18.57
C SER A 361 41.05 11.59 17.85
N ASP A 362 42.01 12.51 17.76
CA ASP A 362 43.43 12.33 17.47
C ASP A 362 43.91 12.17 16.02
N ASN A 363 43.99 13.32 15.35
CA ASN A 363 45.10 13.60 14.43
C ASN A 363 46.38 13.85 15.24
N ILE A 364 47.29 12.87 15.27
CA ILE A 364 48.72 13.13 15.45
C ILE A 364 49.41 12.87 14.10
N VAL A 365 50.04 13.94 13.63
CA VAL A 365 50.89 14.01 12.45
C VAL A 365 52.22 13.28 12.72
N MET A 366 52.61 12.42 11.80
CA MET A 366 53.94 12.51 11.16
C MET A 366 53.75 12.66 9.66
#